data_AF-R5MLF7-F1
#
_entry.id   AF-R5MLF7-F1
#
_cell.length_a   1.000
_cell.length_b   1.000
_cell.length_c   1.000
_cell.angle_alpha   90.00
_cell.angle_beta   90.00
_cell.angle_gamma   90.00
#
_symmetry.space_group_name_H-M   'P 1'
#
loop_
_entity.id
_entity.type
_entity.pdbx_description
1 polymer ?
#
loop_
_entity_poly.entity_id
_entity_poly.type
_entity_poly.pdbx_seq_one_letter_code
_entity_poly.pdbx_strand_id
1 'polypeptide(L)'
;MNIKEISEKLGLSFLNEAEPSKEVEGGYCGDLLSFVMSHAKCGDCWFTVMGNVNAVAVAVLSDCAAIVLCENSTLDGDALEKAKEQGVNILSSAEDAFSLSAKLSGLL
;
A
#
# COMPACT_ATOMS: atom_id res chain seq x y z
N MET A 1 -10.99 9.18 4.14
CA MET A 1 -11.28 7.94 4.90
C MET A 1 -9.93 7.40 5.34
N ASN A 2 -9.84 6.83 6.52
CA ASN A 2 -8.57 6.27 7.00
C ASN A 2 -8.33 4.84 6.50
N ILE A 3 -7.09 4.37 6.62
CA ILE A 3 -6.65 3.05 6.16
C ILE A 3 -7.48 1.93 6.79
N LYS A 4 -7.85 2.05 8.07
CA LYS A 4 -8.69 1.05 8.73
C LYS A 4 -10.03 0.88 8.03
N GLU A 5 -10.72 1.98 7.75
CA GLU A 5 -12.00 1.98 7.02
C GLU A 5 -11.84 1.42 5.60
N ILE A 6 -10.77 1.80 4.91
CA ILE A 6 -10.43 1.26 3.58
C ILE A 6 -10.21 -0.25 3.65
N SER A 7 -9.47 -0.73 4.65
CA SER A 7 -9.18 -2.16 4.82
C SER A 7 -10.44 -2.99 5.01
N GLU A 8 -11.40 -2.50 5.81
CA GLU A 8 -12.67 -3.17 6.07
C GLU A 8 -13.55 -3.21 4.82
N LYS A 9 -13.63 -2.10 4.07
CA LYS A 9 -14.45 -1.99 2.86
C LYS A 9 -13.90 -2.78 1.67
N LEU A 10 -12.57 -2.87 1.55
CA LEU A 10 -11.91 -3.61 0.47
C LEU A 10 -11.59 -5.06 0.84
N GLY A 11 -11.79 -5.48 2.10
CA GLY A 11 -11.44 -6.82 2.57
C GLY A 11 -9.92 -7.06 2.61
N LEU A 12 -9.15 -6.03 2.95
CA LEU A 12 -7.69 -6.11 3.05
C LEU A 12 -7.26 -6.64 4.41
N SER A 13 -6.12 -7.33 4.45
CA SER A 13 -5.52 -7.83 5.69
C SER A 13 -4.23 -7.09 6.00
N PHE A 14 -4.04 -6.65 7.24
CA PHE A 14 -2.78 -6.01 7.64
C PHE A 14 -1.66 -7.03 7.74
N LEU A 15 -0.53 -6.72 7.08
CA LEU A 15 0.76 -7.38 7.29
C LEU A 15 1.64 -6.54 8.23
N ASN A 16 1.50 -5.22 8.17
CA ASN A 16 2.06 -4.27 9.13
C ASN A 16 1.06 -3.14 9.38
N GLU A 17 0.52 -3.06 10.59
CA GLU A 17 -0.41 -2.01 11.03
C GLU A 17 0.36 -0.94 11.81
N ALA A 18 0.94 0.02 11.10
CA ALA A 18 1.79 1.06 11.70
C ALA A 18 0.98 2.28 12.17
N GLU A 19 0.14 2.83 11.29
CA GLU A 19 -0.74 3.97 11.56
C GLU A 19 -2.08 3.77 10.82
N PRO A 20 -2.99 2.95 11.35
CA PRO A 20 -4.27 2.63 10.71
C PRO A 20 -5.21 3.84 10.59
N SER A 21 -4.95 4.92 11.34
CA SER A 21 -5.68 6.19 11.30
C SER A 21 -5.22 7.14 10.21
N LYS A 22 -4.12 6.86 9.49
CA LYS A 22 -3.64 7.71 8.39
C LYS A 22 -4.71 7.80 7.29
N GLU A 23 -4.93 9.00 6.76
CA GLU A 23 -5.92 9.25 5.73
C GLU A 23 -5.45 8.72 4.36
N VAL A 24 -6.40 8.21 3.59
CA VAL A 24 -6.21 7.80 2.20
C VAL A 24 -6.85 8.86 1.31
N GLU A 25 -6.03 9.53 0.51
CA GLU A 25 -6.43 10.64 -0.38
C GLU A 25 -6.56 10.22 -1.84
N GLY A 26 -6.00 9.06 -2.20
CA GLY A 26 -5.96 8.58 -3.56
C GLY A 26 -5.42 7.16 -3.66
N GLY A 27 -5.13 6.73 -4.88
CA GLY A 27 -4.52 5.44 -5.15
C GLY A 27 -3.60 5.50 -6.36
N TYR A 28 -2.53 4.71 -6.29
CA TYR A 28 -1.61 4.49 -7.40
C TYR A 28 -1.43 2.99 -7.62
N CYS A 29 -1.29 2.56 -8.86
CA CYS A 29 -1.01 1.15 -9.18
C CYS A 29 0.17 1.04 -10.14
N GLY A 30 1.03 0.06 -9.89
CA GLY A 30 2.18 -0.23 -10.75
C GLY A 30 3.37 -0.75 -9.96
N ASP A 31 4.26 -1.46 -10.66
CA ASP A 31 5.38 -2.17 -10.04
C ASP A 31 6.74 -1.59 -10.44
N LEU A 32 6.80 -0.69 -11.42
CA LEU A 32 8.07 -0.08 -11.77
C LEU A 32 8.42 1.01 -10.74
N LEU A 33 9.22 0.65 -9.72
CA LEU A 33 9.54 1.50 -8.57
C LEU A 33 9.95 2.93 -8.93
N SER A 34 10.78 3.12 -9.97
CA SER A 34 11.20 4.45 -10.40
C SER A 34 10.04 5.31 -10.91
N PHE A 35 9.06 4.68 -11.54
CA PHE A 35 7.84 5.32 -12.00
C PHE A 35 6.90 5.62 -10.84
N VAL A 36 6.68 4.66 -9.95
CA VAL A 36 5.89 4.85 -8.72
C VAL A 36 6.44 6.03 -7.93
N MET A 37 7.74 6.03 -7.64
CA MET A 37 8.40 7.07 -6.86
C MET A 37 8.21 8.47 -7.46
N SER A 38 8.06 8.58 -8.78
CA SER A 38 7.91 9.86 -9.49
C SER A 38 6.44 10.31 -9.65
N HIS A 39 5.46 9.42 -9.46
CA HIS A 39 4.06 9.67 -9.81
C HIS A 39 3.05 9.39 -8.70
N ALA A 40 3.36 8.49 -7.76
CA ALA A 40 2.57 8.29 -6.56
C ALA A 40 2.57 9.57 -5.72
N LYS A 41 1.42 9.89 -5.14
CA LYS A 41 1.22 11.10 -4.36
C LYS A 41 1.17 10.77 -2.87
N CYS A 42 1.46 11.79 -2.07
CA CYS A 42 1.22 11.75 -0.64
C CYS A 42 -0.22 11.29 -0.37
N GLY A 43 -0.40 10.35 0.55
CA GLY A 43 -1.70 9.82 0.92
C GLY A 43 -2.28 8.78 -0.05
N ASP A 44 -1.57 8.38 -1.11
CA ASP A 44 -2.02 7.31 -2.00
C ASP A 44 -1.94 5.93 -1.31
N CYS A 45 -2.96 5.10 -1.52
CA CYS A 45 -2.83 3.65 -1.39
C CYS A 45 -2.14 3.10 -2.64
N TRP A 46 -0.94 2.54 -2.48
CA TRP A 46 -0.17 2.01 -3.59
C TRP A 46 -0.37 0.49 -3.75
N PHE A 47 -1.02 0.10 -4.85
CA PHE A 47 -1.24 -1.29 -5.24
C PHE A 47 -0.07 -1.83 -6.07
N THR A 48 0.55 -2.91 -5.59
CA THR A 48 1.74 -3.51 -6.22
C THR A 48 1.89 -4.99 -5.85
N VAL A 49 2.67 -5.74 -6.61
CA VAL A 49 3.15 -7.08 -6.24
C VAL A 49 4.54 -7.05 -5.57
N MET A 50 5.12 -5.87 -5.37
CA MET A 50 6.46 -5.70 -4.82
C MET A 50 6.48 -5.68 -3.29
N GLY A 51 6.66 -6.85 -2.67
CA GLY A 51 6.79 -6.99 -1.21
C GLY A 51 8.23 -6.99 -0.69
N ASN A 52 9.11 -6.14 -1.21
CA ASN A 52 10.52 -6.08 -0.79
C ASN A 52 10.91 -4.71 -0.19
N VAL A 53 12.12 -4.63 0.37
CA VAL A 53 12.65 -3.43 1.08
C VAL A 53 12.64 -2.16 0.21
N ASN A 54 12.77 -2.28 -1.11
CA ASN A 54 12.78 -1.14 -2.00
C ASN A 54 11.39 -0.52 -2.13
N ALA A 55 10.33 -1.34 -2.10
CA ALA A 55 8.96 -0.83 -2.08
C ALA A 55 8.69 -0.03 -0.80
N VAL A 56 9.17 -0.50 0.35
CA VAL A 56 9.09 0.26 1.61
C VAL A 56 9.79 1.61 1.48
N ALA A 57 11.00 1.63 0.91
CA ALA A 57 11.74 2.88 0.70
C ALA A 57 10.98 3.86 -0.23
N VAL A 58 10.37 3.37 -1.31
CA VAL A 58 9.54 4.20 -2.20
C VAL A 58 8.32 4.76 -1.47
N ALA A 59 7.61 3.92 -0.69
CA ALA A 59 6.44 4.38 0.04
C ALA A 59 6.77 5.49 1.06
N VAL A 60 7.93 5.41 1.71
CA VAL A 60 8.43 6.49 2.59
C VAL A 60 8.74 7.76 1.79
N LEU A 61 9.46 7.63 0.68
CA LEU A 61 9.86 8.79 -0.13
C LEU A 61 8.69 9.51 -0.80
N SER A 62 7.65 8.77 -1.19
CA SER A 62 6.44 9.30 -1.81
C SER A 62 5.34 9.68 -0.80
N ASP A 63 5.56 9.41 0.49
CA ASP A 63 4.59 9.57 1.59
C ASP A 63 3.23 8.88 1.31
N CYS A 64 3.29 7.67 0.76
CA CYS A 64 2.09 6.86 0.54
C CYS A 64 1.37 6.59 1.88
N ALA A 65 0.05 6.47 1.84
CA ALA A 65 -0.73 6.06 3.01
C ALA A 65 -0.42 4.61 3.38
N ALA A 66 -0.39 3.73 2.38
CA ALA A 66 -0.09 2.31 2.54
C ALA A 66 0.46 1.67 1.26
N ILE A 67 1.16 0.55 1.44
CA ILE A 67 1.39 -0.43 0.38
C ILE A 67 0.31 -1.51 0.49
N VAL A 68 -0.32 -1.88 -0.62
CA VAL A 68 -1.26 -3.00 -0.71
C VAL A 68 -0.69 -4.05 -1.66
N LEU A 69 -0.29 -5.19 -1.12
CA LEU A 69 0.23 -6.33 -1.87
C LEU A 69 -0.92 -7.08 -2.54
N CYS A 70 -0.94 -7.04 -3.87
CA CYS A 70 -1.94 -7.67 -4.71
C CYS A 70 -1.65 -9.16 -4.94
N GLU A 71 -2.67 -9.92 -5.31
CA GLU A 71 -2.55 -11.34 -5.73
C GLU A 71 -1.84 -12.23 -4.70
N ASN A 72 -2.01 -11.94 -3.41
CA ASN A 72 -1.30 -12.59 -2.30
C ASN A 72 0.23 -12.58 -2.44
N SER A 73 0.77 -11.53 -3.06
CA SER A 73 2.22 -11.33 -3.16
C SER A 73 2.85 -11.32 -1.78
N THR A 74 4.02 -11.96 -1.68
CA THR A 74 4.70 -12.18 -0.41
C THR A 74 5.40 -10.92 0.07
N LEU A 75 5.31 -10.64 1.38
CA LEU A 75 6.15 -9.64 2.04
C LEU A 75 7.41 -10.31 2.58
N ASP A 76 8.57 -9.85 2.10
CA ASP A 76 9.87 -10.30 2.57
C ASP A 76 10.09 -9.91 4.04
N GLY A 77 10.78 -10.76 4.82
CA GLY A 77 11.04 -10.51 6.23
C GLY A 77 11.79 -9.20 6.48
N ASP A 78 12.82 -8.91 5.67
CA ASP A 78 13.57 -7.66 5.75
C ASP A 78 12.69 -6.44 5.43
N ALA A 79 11.72 -6.59 4.52
CA ALA A 79 10.77 -5.54 4.18
C ALA A 79 9.79 -5.29 5.33
N LEU A 80 9.31 -6.34 6.00
CA LEU A 80 8.47 -6.21 7.19
C LEU A 80 9.20 -5.47 8.32
N GLU A 81 10.45 -5.83 8.62
CA GLU A 81 11.23 -5.13 9.65
C GLU A 81 11.47 -3.67 9.26
N LYS A 82 11.80 -3.40 7.99
CA LYS A 82 11.94 -2.03 7.50
C LYS A 82 10.64 -1.22 7.60
N ALA A 83 9.50 -1.85 7.32
CA ALA A 83 8.19 -1.20 7.39
C ALA A 83 7.83 -0.84 8.83
N LYS A 84 8.14 -1.71 9.81
CA LYS A 84 7.99 -1.40 11.24
C LYS A 84 8.88 -0.24 11.65
N GLU A 85 10.15 -0.24 11.25
CA GLU A 85 11.11 0.84 11.56
C GLU A 85 10.67 2.20 11.02
N GLN A 86 10.12 2.23 9.81
CA GLN A 86 9.77 3.46 9.10
C GLN A 86 8.30 3.86 9.25
N GLY A 87 7.49 3.06 9.96
CA GLY A 87 6.07 3.36 10.17
C GLY A 87 5.21 3.23 8.91
N VAL A 88 5.54 2.31 8.00
CA VAL A 88 4.80 2.12 6.74
C VAL A 88 3.70 1.07 6.92
N ASN A 89 2.44 1.45 6.65
CA ASN A 89 1.34 0.48 6.59
C ASN A 89 1.51 -0.46 5.40
N ILE A 90 1.38 -1.76 5.64
CA ILE A 90 1.37 -2.79 4.59
C ILE A 90 0.15 -3.68 4.77
N LEU A 91 -0.62 -3.81 3.72
CA LEU A 91 -1.77 -4.70 3.64
C LEU A 91 -1.61 -5.70 2.49
N SER A 92 -2.43 -6.74 2.48
CA SER A 92 -2.49 -7.75 1.43
C SER A 92 -3.92 -8.04 0.99
N SER A 93 -4.08 -8.43 -0.26
CA SER A 93 -5.32 -8.98 -0.81
C SER A 93 -5.03 -10.05 -1.85
N ALA A 94 -5.99 -10.95 -2.04
CA ALA A 94 -5.97 -11.94 -3.12
C ALA A 94 -6.37 -11.33 -4.49
N GLU A 95 -6.95 -10.13 -4.49
CA GLU A 95 -7.39 -9.45 -5.71
C GLU A 95 -6.23 -8.77 -6.45
N ASP A 96 -6.42 -8.57 -7.75
CA ASP A 96 -5.48 -7.84 -8.61
C ASP A 96 -5.56 -6.32 -8.40
N ALA A 97 -4.52 -5.63 -8.90
CA ALA A 97 -4.40 -4.19 -8.76
C ALA A 97 -5.55 -3.43 -9.46
N PHE A 98 -6.08 -3.94 -10.57
CA PHE A 98 -7.18 -3.28 -11.30
C PHE A 98 -8.46 -3.28 -10.46
N SER A 99 -8.83 -4.45 -9.92
CA SER A 99 -10.03 -4.65 -9.11
C SER A 99 -9.98 -3.80 -7.84
N LEU A 100 -8.84 -3.80 -7.15
CA LEU A 100 -8.63 -2.98 -5.95
C LEU A 100 -8.64 -1.48 -6.26
N SER A 101 -7.99 -1.05 -7.34
CA SER A 101 -7.99 0.35 -7.78
C SER A 101 -9.41 0.82 -8.11
N ALA A 102 -10.19 0.00 -8.81
CA ALA A 102 -11.58 0.32 -9.15
C ALA A 102 -12.47 0.42 -7.89
N LYS A 103 -12.31 -0.49 -6.93
CA LYS A 103 -13.01 -0.43 -5.64
C LYS A 103 -12.65 0.84 -4.87
N LEU A 104 -11.36 1.16 -4.74
CA LEU A 104 -10.91 2.36 -4.06
C LEU A 104 -11.48 3.63 -4.74
N SER A 105 -11.40 3.70 -6.06
CA SER A 105 -11.95 4.82 -6.85
C SER A 105 -13.46 4.98 -6.70
N GLY A 106 -14.20 3.92 -6.36
CA GLY A 106 -15.64 4.00 -6.09
C GLY A 106 -15.97 4.42 -4.66
N LEU A 107 -14.98 4.50 -3.76
CA LEU A 107 -15.18 4.89 -2.37
C LEU A 107 -14.70 6.31 -2.04
N LEU A 108 -13.63 6.77 -2.72
CA LEU A 108 -13.10 8.13 -2.60
C LEU A 108 -13.93 9.11 -3.44
#